data_AF-A0A1I1ZRI6-F1
#
_entry.id   AF-A0A1I1ZRI6-F1
#
_cell.length_a   1.000
_cell.length_b   1.000
_cell.length_c   1.000
_cell.angle_alpha   90.00
_cell.angle_beta   90.00
_cell.angle_gamma   90.00
#
_symmetry.space_group_name_H-M   'P 1'
#
loop_
_entity.id
_entity.type
_entity.pdbx_description
1 polymer ?
#
loop_
_entity_poly.entity_id
_entity_poly.type
_entity_poly.pdbx_seq_one_letter_code
_entity_poly.pdbx_strand_id
1 'polypeptide(L)'
;MQVFTPAAERSVAANLATTLGQTLVFWSVFIVALPWAIGRVEGALGVPAFAFAGQQLAALAFGVVAAALNLWSGVALAVTGRGTPFPTQTARELVVSGPYRWLRNPMAVGGLGVGFAVGLYVGSWGTLAYAVAGGVIWHLVARPMEEDDLSRRFGDSYDHYRGHVRCWIPRLTPYRGR
;
A
#
# COMPACT_ATOMS: atom_id res chain seq x y z
N MET A 1 -4.93 22.92 10.41
CA MET A 1 -4.47 21.76 11.21
C MET A 1 -3.53 20.96 10.32
N GLN A 2 -2.24 20.83 10.65
CA GLN A 2 -1.29 20.07 9.82
C GLN A 2 -1.54 18.57 10.03
N VAL A 3 -2.01 17.88 8.99
CA VAL A 3 -2.32 16.44 9.01
C VAL A 3 -1.03 15.59 8.93
N PHE A 4 0.03 16.14 8.33
CA PHE A 4 1.31 15.48 8.14
C PHE A 4 2.40 16.17 8.97
N THR A 5 3.15 15.39 9.76
CA THR A 5 4.31 15.86 10.53
C THR A 5 5.53 15.07 10.09
N PRO A 6 6.69 15.69 9.84
CA PRO A 6 7.89 14.94 9.50
C PRO A 6 8.25 13.90 10.59
N ALA A 7 8.67 12.70 10.18
CA ALA A 7 9.12 11.69 11.14
C ALA A 7 10.28 12.21 12.00
N ALA A 8 10.32 11.81 13.28
CA ALA A 8 11.42 12.14 14.20
C ALA A 8 12.77 11.55 13.71
N GLU A 9 13.90 12.18 14.06
CA GLU A 9 15.21 11.59 13.76
C GLU A 9 15.40 10.30 14.55
N ARG A 10 15.48 9.19 13.82
CA ARG A 10 15.68 7.85 14.37
C ARG A 10 16.70 7.11 13.53
N SER A 11 17.34 6.11 14.13
CA SER A 11 18.24 5.20 13.40
C SER A 11 17.46 4.41 12.35
N VAL A 12 18.14 3.98 11.28
CA VAL A 12 17.53 3.15 10.23
C VAL A 12 16.90 1.88 10.80
N ALA A 13 17.57 1.24 11.77
CA ALA A 13 17.04 0.06 12.46
C ALA A 13 15.72 0.35 13.20
N ALA A 14 15.60 1.51 13.85
CA ALA A 14 14.36 1.90 14.53
C ALA A 14 13.22 2.22 13.54
N ASN A 15 13.53 2.83 12.39
CA ASN A 15 12.55 3.06 11.34
C ASN A 15 12.06 1.75 10.71
N LEU A 16 12.97 0.79 10.48
CA LEU A 16 12.62 -0.55 9.98
C LEU A 16 11.76 -1.32 10.98
N ALA A 17 12.14 -1.35 12.26
CA ALA A 17 11.35 -2.03 13.30
C ALA A 17 9.95 -1.43 13.44
N THR A 18 9.84 -0.09 13.40
CA THR A 18 8.54 0.61 13.44
C THR A 18 7.70 0.28 12.21
N THR A 19 8.31 0.31 11.02
CA THR A 19 7.66 -0.06 9.75
C THR A 19 7.13 -1.49 9.79
N LEU A 20 7.95 -2.44 10.21
CA LEU A 20 7.54 -3.85 10.33
C LEU A 20 6.39 -4.03 11.32
N GLY A 21 6.50 -3.43 12.52
CA GLY A 21 5.44 -3.49 13.53
C GLY A 21 4.12 -2.91 13.03
N GLN A 22 4.17 -1.75 12.36
CA GLN A 22 3.00 -1.10 11.79
C GLN A 22 2.37 -1.92 10.66
N THR A 23 3.19 -2.44 9.75
CA THR A 23 2.73 -3.33 8.68
C THR A 23 2.03 -4.54 9.28
N LEU A 24 2.59 -5.17 10.33
CA LEU A 24 1.96 -6.31 11.00
C LEU A 24 0.63 -5.96 11.65
N VAL A 25 0.53 -4.82 12.35
CA VAL A 25 -0.73 -4.36 12.96
C VAL A 25 -1.78 -4.04 11.90
N PHE A 26 -1.39 -3.30 10.85
CA PHE A 26 -2.28 -2.97 9.75
C PHE A 26 -2.77 -4.25 9.05
N TRP A 27 -1.86 -5.19 8.80
CA TRP A 27 -2.20 -6.46 8.15
C TRP A 27 -3.11 -7.31 9.04
N SER A 28 -2.84 -7.44 10.34
CA SER A 28 -3.71 -8.23 11.23
C SER A 28 -5.15 -7.71 11.28
N VAL A 29 -5.36 -6.39 11.22
CA VAL A 29 -6.72 -5.82 11.14
C VAL A 29 -7.35 -6.06 9.76
N PHE A 30 -6.66 -5.66 8.70
CA PHE A 30 -7.26 -5.57 7.35
C PHE A 30 -7.21 -6.87 6.54
N ILE A 31 -6.32 -7.80 6.88
CA ILE A 31 -6.15 -9.09 6.19
C ILE A 31 -6.74 -10.25 7.00
N VAL A 32 -6.83 -10.13 8.33
CA VAL A 32 -7.36 -11.23 9.16
C VAL A 32 -8.71 -10.85 9.77
N ALA A 33 -8.76 -9.83 10.63
CA ALA A 33 -9.96 -9.54 11.42
C ALA A 33 -11.16 -9.12 10.55
N LEU A 34 -10.94 -8.23 9.58
CA LEU A 34 -12.01 -7.76 8.69
C LEU A 34 -12.53 -8.85 7.75
N PRO A 35 -11.68 -9.57 6.98
CA PRO A 35 -12.16 -10.68 6.15
C PRO A 35 -12.89 -11.76 6.95
N TRP A 36 -12.42 -12.06 8.17
CA TRP A 36 -13.10 -12.99 9.07
C TRP A 36 -14.49 -12.47 9.48
N ALA A 37 -14.61 -11.20 9.88
CA ALA A 37 -15.89 -10.61 10.24
C ALA A 37 -16.86 -10.55 9.06
N ILE A 38 -16.36 -10.18 7.87
CA ILE A 38 -17.13 -10.18 6.62
C ILE A 38 -17.65 -11.58 6.32
N GLY A 39 -16.79 -12.61 6.38
CA GLY A 39 -17.19 -14.00 6.15
C GLY A 39 -18.25 -14.49 7.13
N ARG A 40 -18.23 -14.04 8.39
CA ARG A 40 -19.29 -14.33 9.37
C ARG A 40 -20.62 -13.72 8.98
N VAL A 41 -20.61 -12.47 8.51
CA VAL A 41 -21.83 -11.78 8.04
C VAL A 41 -22.36 -12.43 6.77
N GLU A 42 -21.50 -12.72 5.80
CA GLU A 42 -21.87 -13.42 4.57
C GLU A 42 -22.49 -14.79 4.85
N GLY A 43 -21.89 -15.56 5.77
CA GLY A 43 -22.43 -16.85 6.21
C GLY A 43 -23.80 -16.72 6.87
N ALA A 44 -23.99 -15.70 7.72
CA ALA A 44 -25.28 -15.43 8.35
C ALA A 44 -26.36 -14.97 7.36
N LEU A 45 -25.96 -14.29 6.29
CA LEU A 45 -26.85 -13.82 5.21
C LEU A 45 -27.05 -14.86 4.10
N GLY A 46 -26.39 -16.01 4.16
CA GLY A 46 -26.48 -17.06 3.14
C GLY A 46 -25.84 -16.68 1.80
N VAL A 47 -24.89 -15.73 1.80
CA VAL A 47 -24.16 -15.36 0.59
C VAL A 47 -23.22 -16.51 0.21
N PRO A 48 -23.32 -17.08 -1.01
CA PRO A 48 -22.48 -18.20 -1.39
C PRO A 48 -21.04 -17.74 -1.62
N ALA A 49 -20.09 -18.48 -1.06
CA ALA A 49 -18.68 -18.32 -1.40
C ALA A 49 -18.42 -18.76 -2.85
N PHE A 50 -17.50 -18.08 -3.54
CA PHE A 50 -17.07 -18.50 -4.86
C PHE A 50 -15.87 -19.45 -4.77
N ALA A 51 -15.81 -20.41 -5.68
CA ALA A 51 -14.74 -21.40 -5.78
C ALA A 51 -14.45 -21.73 -7.25
N PHE A 52 -13.17 -21.79 -7.63
CA PHE A 52 -12.73 -22.30 -8.94
C PHE A 52 -11.37 -23.01 -8.84
N ALA A 53 -11.06 -23.83 -9.86
CA ALA A 53 -9.82 -24.61 -9.90
C ALA A 53 -8.57 -23.71 -9.86
N GLY A 54 -7.62 -24.02 -8.97
CA GLY A 54 -6.38 -23.26 -8.82
C GLY A 54 -6.51 -21.92 -8.09
N GLN A 55 -7.70 -21.55 -7.60
CA GLN A 55 -7.97 -20.29 -6.91
C GLN A 55 -6.97 -19.97 -5.79
N GLN A 56 -6.76 -20.91 -4.86
CA GLN A 56 -5.87 -20.71 -3.72
C GLN A 56 -4.40 -20.53 -4.14
N LEU A 57 -3.94 -21.31 -5.13
CA LEU A 57 -2.59 -21.18 -5.65
C LEU A 57 -2.38 -19.83 -6.34
N ALA A 58 -3.34 -19.41 -7.17
CA ALA A 58 -3.32 -18.11 -7.82
C ALA A 58 -3.33 -16.96 -6.80
N ALA A 59 -4.20 -17.07 -5.78
CA ALA A 59 -4.29 -16.10 -4.69
C ALA A 59 -2.98 -16.01 -3.90
N LEU A 60 -2.36 -17.14 -3.55
CA LEU A 60 -1.07 -17.17 -2.85
C LEU A 60 0.05 -16.58 -3.70
N ALA A 61 0.16 -16.99 -4.97
CA ALA A 61 1.18 -16.47 -5.88
C ALA A 61 1.07 -14.95 -6.06
N PHE A 62 -0.14 -14.46 -6.30
CA PHE A 62 -0.41 -13.02 -6.41
C PHE A 62 -0.14 -12.29 -5.09
N GLY A 63 -0.60 -12.86 -3.97
CA GLY A 63 -0.43 -12.30 -2.63
C GLY A 63 1.03 -12.16 -2.23
N VAL A 64 1.89 -13.14 -2.56
CA VAL A 64 3.35 -13.07 -2.32
C VAL A 64 3.98 -11.93 -3.10
N VAL A 65 3.62 -11.75 -4.38
CA VAL A 65 4.14 -10.64 -5.19
C VAL A 65 3.69 -9.28 -4.65
N ALA A 66 2.41 -9.16 -4.28
CA ALA A 66 1.86 -7.94 -3.70
C ALA A 66 2.51 -7.59 -2.34
N ALA A 67 2.70 -8.60 -1.49
CA ALA A 67 3.39 -8.49 -0.21
C ALA A 67 4.84 -8.04 -0.40
N ALA A 68 5.57 -8.65 -1.32
CA ALA A 68 6.95 -8.29 -1.64
C ALA A 68 7.05 -6.83 -2.12
N LEU A 69 6.12 -6.38 -2.97
CA LEU A 69 6.06 -4.98 -3.42
C LEU A 69 5.79 -4.02 -2.25
N ASN A 70 4.86 -4.35 -1.36
CA ASN A 70 4.54 -3.53 -0.20
C ASN A 70 5.74 -3.41 0.76
N LEU A 71 6.39 -4.53 1.08
CA LEU A 71 7.57 -4.55 1.94
C LEU A 71 8.76 -3.82 1.31
N TRP A 72 9.02 -4.03 0.02
CA TRP A 72 10.08 -3.31 -0.69
C TRP A 72 9.85 -1.79 -0.69
N SER A 73 8.59 -1.36 -0.80
CA SER A 73 8.21 0.04 -0.71
C SER A 73 8.47 0.62 0.69
N GLY A 74 8.17 -0.15 1.74
CA GLY A 74 8.46 0.23 3.13
C GLY A 74 9.96 0.35 3.40
N VAL A 75 10.75 -0.60 2.90
CA VAL A 75 12.21 -0.55 3.01
C VAL A 75 12.77 0.67 2.27
N ALA A 76 12.29 0.97 1.06
CA ALA A 76 12.74 2.16 0.31
C ALA A 76 12.41 3.47 1.05
N LEU A 77 11.24 3.57 1.70
CA LEU A 77 10.89 4.72 2.54
C LEU A 77 11.77 4.82 3.79
N ALA A 78 12.02 3.70 4.47
CA ALA A 78 12.83 3.67 5.69
C ALA A 78 14.30 4.01 5.43
N VAL A 79 14.84 3.53 4.30
CA VAL A 79 16.26 3.68 3.95
C VAL A 79 16.53 5.00 3.23
N THR A 80 15.76 5.33 2.19
CA THR A 80 15.99 6.53 1.37
C THR A 80 15.19 7.73 1.87
N GLY A 81 13.97 7.53 2.35
CA GLY A 81 13.10 8.64 2.78
C GLY A 81 13.38 9.17 4.18
N ARG A 82 14.24 8.48 4.97
CA ARG A 82 14.52 8.77 6.38
C ARG A 82 13.24 8.96 7.22
N GLY A 83 12.19 8.20 6.92
CA GLY A 83 10.89 8.27 7.60
C GLY A 83 10.25 6.89 7.78
N THR A 84 9.03 6.88 8.30
CA THR A 84 8.20 5.68 8.50
C THR A 84 7.04 5.69 7.50
N PRO A 85 6.38 4.55 7.22
CA PRO A 85 5.23 4.46 6.32
C PRO A 85 3.92 4.99 6.95
N PHE A 86 4.02 5.82 8.00
CA PHE A 86 2.83 6.22 8.75
C PHE A 86 2.04 7.29 7.96
N PRO A 87 0.70 7.22 7.89
CA PRO A 87 -0.11 8.18 7.16
C PRO A 87 0.12 9.63 7.60
N THR A 88 0.52 9.85 8.85
CA THR A 88 0.80 11.20 9.39
C THR A 88 2.28 11.47 9.63
N GLN A 89 3.17 10.48 9.44
CA GLN A 89 4.63 10.67 9.56
C GLN A 89 5.29 10.50 8.21
N THR A 90 5.57 11.62 7.55
CA THR A 90 6.02 11.60 6.17
C THR A 90 7.54 11.44 6.04
N ALA A 91 7.96 10.80 4.95
CA ALA A 91 9.36 10.75 4.55
C ALA A 91 9.93 12.16 4.42
N ARG A 92 11.13 12.39 4.95
CA ARG A 92 11.81 13.69 4.92
C ARG A 92 12.36 14.05 3.55
N GLU A 93 12.71 13.03 2.79
CA GLU A 93 13.25 13.14 1.44
C GLU A 93 12.30 12.49 0.44
N LEU A 94 12.26 13.05 -0.78
CA LEU A 94 11.44 12.49 -1.86
C LEU A 94 12.05 11.16 -2.32
N VAL A 95 11.32 10.07 -2.12
CA VAL A 95 11.79 8.73 -2.51
C VAL A 95 11.40 8.42 -3.95
N VAL A 96 12.40 8.45 -4.83
CA VAL A 96 12.31 8.03 -6.24
C VAL A 96 13.18 6.81 -6.54
N SER A 97 13.50 6.02 -5.51
CA SER A 97 14.33 4.82 -5.56
C SER A 97 13.51 3.55 -5.30
N GLY A 98 14.11 2.37 -5.55
CA GLY A 98 13.40 1.10 -5.39
C GLY A 98 12.12 1.06 -6.22
N PRO A 99 11.00 0.51 -5.70
CA PRO A 99 9.78 0.31 -6.48
C PRO A 99 9.16 1.64 -6.96
N TYR A 100 9.52 2.76 -6.31
CA TYR A 100 9.08 4.10 -6.68
C TYR A 100 9.60 4.56 -8.05
N ARG A 101 10.61 3.88 -8.62
CA ARG A 101 11.06 4.16 -9.99
C ARG A 101 10.03 3.74 -11.06
N TRP A 102 9.15 2.81 -10.74
CA TRP A 102 8.19 2.23 -11.69
C TRP A 102 6.76 2.67 -11.41
N LEU A 103 6.39 2.81 -10.14
CA LEU A 103 5.06 3.22 -9.67
C LEU A 103 5.20 4.35 -8.67
N ARG A 104 4.27 5.33 -8.69
CA ARG A 104 4.34 6.44 -7.73
C ARG A 104 3.87 6.05 -6.34
N ASN A 105 2.92 5.11 -6.22
CA ASN A 105 2.51 4.55 -4.92
C ASN A 105 2.49 3.00 -4.92
N PRO A 106 3.68 2.37 -4.98
CA PRO A 106 3.79 0.91 -4.95
C PRO A 106 3.37 0.30 -3.62
N MET A 107 3.44 1.06 -2.52
CA MET A 107 2.98 0.62 -1.21
C MET A 107 1.46 0.41 -1.19
N ALA A 108 0.68 1.38 -1.67
CA ALA A 108 -0.78 1.27 -1.77
C ALA A 108 -1.18 0.12 -2.71
N VAL A 109 -0.52 0.01 -3.88
CA VAL A 109 -0.76 -1.10 -4.82
C VAL A 109 -0.47 -2.45 -4.19
N GLY A 110 0.64 -2.60 -3.48
CA GLY A 110 0.97 -3.83 -2.77
C GLY A 110 -0.05 -4.15 -1.66
N GLY A 111 -0.43 -3.16 -0.84
CA GLY A 111 -1.38 -3.36 0.25
C GLY A 111 -2.78 -3.77 -0.23
N LEU A 112 -3.30 -3.07 -1.25
CA LEU A 112 -4.58 -3.42 -1.90
C LEU A 112 -4.51 -4.77 -2.59
N GLY A 113 -3.38 -5.09 -3.22
CA GLY A 113 -3.12 -6.40 -3.83
C GLY A 113 -3.17 -7.54 -2.82
N VAL A 114 -2.58 -7.36 -1.62
CA VAL A 114 -2.69 -8.37 -0.56
C VAL A 114 -4.14 -8.54 -0.09
N GLY A 115 -4.89 -7.45 0.11
CA GLY A 115 -6.32 -7.53 0.45
C GLY A 115 -7.16 -8.27 -0.61
N PHE A 116 -6.89 -8.01 -1.90
CA PHE A 116 -7.53 -8.72 -3.00
C PHE A 116 -7.16 -10.20 -3.03
N ALA A 117 -5.89 -10.54 -2.82
CA ALA A 117 -5.41 -11.92 -2.72
C ALA A 117 -6.14 -12.68 -1.60
N VAL A 118 -6.40 -12.04 -0.47
CA VAL A 118 -7.11 -12.64 0.66
C VAL A 118 -8.56 -12.93 0.29
N GLY A 119 -9.27 -11.97 -0.31
CA GLY A 119 -10.64 -12.19 -0.79
C GLY A 119 -10.76 -13.33 -1.79
N LEU A 120 -9.78 -13.43 -2.71
CA LEU A 120 -9.64 -14.58 -3.61
C LEU A 120 -9.38 -15.88 -2.86
N TYR A 121 -8.49 -15.87 -1.87
CA TYR A 121 -8.12 -17.09 -1.13
C TYR A 121 -9.31 -17.66 -0.35
N VAL A 122 -10.10 -16.80 0.29
CA VAL A 122 -11.26 -17.22 1.11
C VAL A 122 -12.55 -17.39 0.31
N GLY A 123 -12.60 -16.93 -0.95
CA GLY A 123 -13.80 -17.03 -1.79
C GLY A 123 -14.92 -16.06 -1.39
N SER A 124 -14.59 -14.89 -0.82
CA SER A 124 -15.55 -13.94 -0.24
C SER A 124 -15.78 -12.74 -1.16
N TRP A 125 -17.03 -12.55 -1.60
CA TRP A 125 -17.44 -11.41 -2.42
C TRP A 125 -17.32 -10.10 -1.64
N GLY A 126 -17.74 -10.10 -0.37
CA GLY A 126 -17.64 -8.96 0.53
C GLY A 126 -16.19 -8.55 0.78
N THR A 127 -15.27 -9.51 0.92
CA THR A 127 -13.85 -9.20 1.10
C THR A 127 -13.25 -8.58 -0.17
N LEU A 128 -13.60 -9.10 -1.36
CA LEU A 128 -13.20 -8.49 -2.63
C LEU A 128 -13.78 -7.08 -2.79
N ALA A 129 -15.08 -6.90 -2.50
CA ALA A 129 -15.74 -5.61 -2.57
C ALA A 129 -15.12 -4.59 -1.61
N TYR A 130 -14.79 -5.01 -0.40
CA TYR A 130 -14.07 -4.21 0.59
C TYR A 130 -12.69 -3.77 0.06
N ALA A 131 -11.90 -4.70 -0.52
CA ALA A 131 -10.58 -4.36 -1.07
C ALA A 131 -10.68 -3.34 -2.22
N VAL A 132 -11.65 -3.53 -3.12
CA VAL A 132 -11.92 -2.58 -4.21
C VAL A 132 -12.39 -1.23 -3.68
N ALA A 133 -13.31 -1.21 -2.73
CA ALA A 133 -13.81 0.01 -2.09
C ALA A 133 -12.69 0.76 -1.38
N GLY A 134 -11.80 0.05 -0.67
CA GLY A 134 -10.60 0.63 -0.06
C GLY A 134 -9.69 1.29 -1.09
N GLY A 135 -9.50 0.67 -2.26
CA GLY A 135 -8.74 1.25 -3.36
C GLY A 135 -9.38 2.52 -3.94
N VAL A 136 -10.70 2.55 -4.08
CA VAL A 136 -11.46 3.72 -4.52
C VAL A 136 -11.37 4.85 -3.50
N ILE A 137 -11.60 4.56 -2.21
CA ILE A 137 -11.49 5.55 -1.13
C ILE A 137 -10.07 6.11 -1.08
N TRP A 138 -9.06 5.26 -1.15
CA TRP A 138 -7.68 5.70 -1.20
C TRP A 138 -7.41 6.60 -2.42
N HIS A 139 -7.92 6.24 -3.60
CA HIS A 139 -7.75 7.04 -4.82
C HIS A 139 -8.39 8.42 -4.74
N LEU A 140 -9.57 8.53 -4.12
CA LEU A 140 -10.37 9.74 -4.08
C LEU A 140 -10.00 10.65 -2.90
N VAL A 141 -9.52 10.08 -1.79
CA VAL A 141 -9.31 10.81 -0.53
C VAL A 141 -7.83 10.86 -0.18
N ALA A 142 -7.21 9.72 0.07
CA ALA A 142 -5.84 9.66 0.57
C ALA A 142 -4.84 10.15 -0.47
N ARG A 143 -4.96 9.68 -1.72
CA ARG A 143 -4.06 10.07 -2.80
C ARG A 143 -4.03 11.60 -3.00
N PRO A 144 -5.14 12.33 -3.19
CA PRO A 144 -5.06 13.78 -3.37
C PRO A 144 -4.41 14.50 -2.19
N MET A 145 -4.68 14.04 -0.95
CA MET A 145 -4.04 14.61 0.26
C MET A 145 -2.53 14.34 0.29
N GLU A 146 -2.12 13.10 -0.03
CA GLU A 146 -0.71 12.72 -0.13
C GLU A 146 0.02 13.50 -1.24
N GLU A 147 -0.57 13.62 -2.43
CA GLU A 147 0.04 14.32 -3.56
C GLU A 147 0.13 15.83 -3.32
N ASP A 148 -0.84 16.43 -2.62
CA ASP A 148 -0.80 17.85 -2.20
C ASP A 148 0.28 18.10 -1.13
N ASP A 149 0.42 17.23 -0.12
CA ASP A 149 1.52 17.32 0.85
C ASP A 149 2.89 17.21 0.17
N LEU A 150 3.05 16.24 -0.73
CA LEU A 150 4.30 16.04 -1.46
C LEU A 150 4.64 17.23 -2.35
N SER A 151 3.65 17.81 -3.05
CA SER A 151 3.86 19.01 -3.86
C SER A 151 4.25 20.22 -3.01
N ARG A 152 3.58 20.44 -1.86
CA ARG A 152 3.92 21.55 -0.94
C ARG A 152 5.32 21.43 -0.35
N ARG A 153 5.79 20.20 -0.09
CA ARG A 153 7.07 19.97 0.60
C ARG A 153 8.26 19.86 -0.33
N PHE A 154 8.08 19.29 -1.52
CA PHE A 154 9.16 19.00 -2.45
C PHE A 154 9.09 19.82 -3.76
N GLY A 155 7.99 20.55 -3.99
CA GLY A 155 7.83 21.47 -5.11
C GLY A 155 8.10 20.82 -6.47
N ASP A 156 8.85 21.54 -7.30
CA ASP A 156 9.19 21.16 -8.68
C ASP A 156 9.79 19.76 -8.81
N SER A 157 10.56 19.31 -7.82
CA SER A 157 11.14 17.95 -7.81
C SER A 157 10.06 16.88 -7.81
N TYR A 158 8.99 17.08 -7.03
CA TYR A 158 7.86 16.17 -7.00
C TYR A 158 6.99 16.29 -8.24
N ASP A 159 6.73 17.50 -8.73
CA ASP A 159 5.91 17.71 -9.92
C ASP A 159 6.56 17.10 -11.17
N HIS A 160 7.88 17.25 -11.30
CA HIS A 160 8.66 16.58 -12.33
C HIS A 160 8.54 15.05 -12.22
N TYR A 161 8.74 14.48 -11.03
CA TYR A 161 8.58 13.05 -10.80
C TYR A 161 7.16 12.55 -11.11
N ARG A 162 6.12 13.26 -10.63
CA ARG A 162 4.70 12.98 -10.85
C ARG A 162 4.32 12.98 -12.32
N GLY A 163 4.92 13.86 -13.13
CA GLY A 163 4.74 13.91 -14.58
C GLY A 163 5.30 12.68 -15.31
N HIS A 164 6.34 12.04 -14.75
CA HIS A 164 7.05 10.92 -15.38
C HIS A 164 6.66 9.54 -14.87
N VAL A 165 6.12 9.42 -13.65
CA VAL A 165 5.80 8.15 -13.01
C VAL A 165 4.33 8.10 -12.63
N ARG A 166 3.59 7.11 -13.14
CA ARG A 166 2.14 6.98 -12.93
C ARG A 166 1.83 6.37 -11.56
N CYS A 167 0.65 6.67 -11.02
CA CYS A 167 0.21 6.17 -9.71
C CYS A 167 -0.08 4.67 -9.71
N TRP A 168 -0.86 4.20 -10.69
CA TRP A 168 -1.38 2.83 -10.72
C TRP A 168 -0.71 1.91 -11.74
N ILE A 169 -0.12 2.47 -12.79
CA ILE A 169 0.40 1.70 -13.91
C ILE A 169 1.93 1.72 -13.85
N PRO A 170 2.59 0.56 -13.70
CA PRO A 170 4.04 0.50 -13.72
C PRO A 170 4.60 0.97 -15.05
N ARG A 171 5.70 1.71 -14.98
CA ARG A 171 6.54 1.95 -16.15
C ARG A 171 7.24 0.66 -16.56
N LEU A 172 7.49 0.52 -17.86
CA LEU A 172 8.35 -0.55 -18.38
C LEU A 172 9.83 -0.27 -18.12
N THR A 173 10.21 1.02 -18.09
CA THR A 173 11.57 1.47 -17.81
C THR A 173 11.62 2.27 -16.51
N PRO A 174 12.61 2.03 -15.64
CA PRO A 174 12.71 2.73 -14.36
C PRO A 174 12.96 4.23 -14.57
N TYR A 175 12.27 5.07 -13.79
CA TYR A 175 12.57 6.48 -13.71
C TYR A 175 13.99 6.69 -13.17
N ARG A 176 14.76 7.52 -13.87
CA ARG A 176 16.10 7.96 -13.49
C ARG A 176 16.02 9.44 -13.15
N GLY A 177 15.41 9.76 -12.02
CA GLY A 177 15.55 11.09 -11.41
C GLY A 177 17.00 11.28 -10.98
N ARG A 178 17.61 12.39 -11.42
CA ARG A 178 18.85 12.90 -10.83
C ARG A 178 18.51 13.59 -9.52
#